data_AF-L0ND82-F1
#
_entry.id   AF-L0ND82-F1
#
_cell.length_a   1.000
_cell.length_b   1.000
_cell.length_c   1.000
_cell.angle_alpha   90.00
_cell.angle_beta   90.00
_cell.angle_gamma   90.00
#
_symmetry.space_group_name_H-M   'P 1'
#
loop_
_entity.id
_entity.type
_entity.pdbx_description
1 polymer ?
#
loop_
_entity_poly.entity_id
_entity_poly.type
_entity_poly.pdbx_seq_one_letter_code
_entity_poly.pdbx_strand_id
1 'polypeptide(L)' 'MRSDRAGLEDKEAIAYIRQMLGELHQVARQEGADMLCYLIEMAYVEAGDVHAGRRPRSVAHGERDKTPGMTM' A
#
# COMPACT_ATOMS: atom_id res chain seq x y z
N MET A 1 -2.40 10.21 -25.29
CA MET A 1 -3.39 9.14 -25.61
C MET A 1 -3.09 7.79 -24.95
N ARG A 2 -1.95 7.10 -25.17
CA ARG A 2 -1.66 5.83 -24.46
C ARG A 2 -1.22 6.03 -22.99
N SER A 3 -0.49 7.10 -22.70
CA SER A 3 -0.01 7.42 -21.34
C SER A 3 -1.12 7.84 -20.38
N ASP A 4 -2.19 8.46 -20.88
CA ASP A 4 -3.31 8.93 -20.05
C ASP A 4 -4.17 7.77 -19.54
N ARG A 5 -4.25 6.68 -20.30
CA ARG A 5 -5.02 5.49 -19.95
C ARG A 5 -4.37 4.69 -18.81
N ALA A 6 -3.04 4.54 -18.87
CA ALA A 6 -2.28 3.89 -17.80
C ALA A 6 -2.41 4.65 -16.46
N GLY A 7 -2.41 5.99 -16.49
CA GLY A 7 -2.60 6.81 -15.29
C GLY A 7 -4.02 6.75 -14.71
N LEU A 8 -5.03 6.40 -15.50
CA LEU A 8 -6.40 6.16 -15.02
C LEU A 8 -6.52 4.77 -14.39
N GLU A 9 -5.93 3.74 -15.01
CA GLU A 9 -5.87 2.37 -14.48
C GLU A 9 -5.16 2.33 -13.11
N ASP A 10 -4.06 3.08 -12.95
CA ASP A 10 -3.37 3.20 -11.67
C ASP A 10 -4.23 3.86 -10.58
N LYS A 11 -5.01 4.89 -10.93
CA LYS A 11 -5.90 5.57 -9.98
C LYS A 11 -7.05 4.68 -9.53
N GLU A 12 -7.64 3.92 -10.46
CA GLU A 12 -8.67 2.93 -10.18
C GLU A 12 -8.13 1.80 -9.29
N ALA A 13 -6.93 1.31 -9.58
CA ALA A 13 -6.26 0.30 -8.76
C ALA A 13 -6.02 0.80 -7.32
N ILE A 14 -5.59 2.06 -7.15
CA ILE A 14 -5.41 2.65 -5.82
C ILE A 14 -6.74 2.85 -5.10
N ALA A 15 -7.79 3.28 -5.80
CA ALA A 15 -9.13 3.42 -5.22
C ALA A 15 -9.66 2.06 -4.72
N TYR A 16 -9.46 1.00 -5.51
CA TYR A 16 -9.80 -0.37 -5.14
C TYR A 16 -9.02 -0.84 -3.89
N ILE A 17 -7.71 -0.59 -3.83
CA ILE A 17 -6.89 -0.91 -2.65
C ILE A 17 -7.40 -0.19 -1.39
N ARG A 18 -7.79 1.09 -1.51
CA ARG A 18 -8.33 1.85 -0.37
C ARG A 18 -9.65 1.28 0.13
N GLN A 19 -10.51 0.78 -0.76
CA GLN A 19 -11.73 0.07 -0.36
C GLN A 19 -11.39 -1.21 0.42
N MET A 20 -10.50 -2.06 -0.12
CA MET A 20 -10.10 -3.30 0.56
C MET A 20 -9.45 -3.04 1.93
N LEU A 21 -8.64 -1.99 2.07
CA LEU A 21 -8.06 -1.59 3.35
C LEU A 21 -9.15 -1.21 4.36
N GLY A 22 -10.22 -0.52 3.93
CA GLY A 22 -11.37 -0.21 4.77
C GLY A 22 -12.11 -1.46 5.26
N GLU A 23 -12.34 -2.42 4.36
CA GLU A 23 -12.96 -3.71 4.71
C GLU A 23 -12.07 -4.50 5.69
N LEU A 24 -10.77 -4.58 5.44
CA LEU A 24 -9.83 -5.30 6.30
C LEU A 24 -9.69 -4.65 7.69
N HIS A 25 -9.75 -3.32 7.77
CA HIS A 25 -9.74 -2.60 9.04
C HIS A 25 -10.96 -2.99 9.91
N GLN A 26 -12.14 -3.13 9.30
CA GLN A 26 -13.33 -3.57 10.03
C GLN A 26 -13.17 -4.99 10.59
N VAL A 27 -12.62 -5.91 9.80
CA VAL A 27 -12.33 -7.28 10.25
C VAL A 27 -11.31 -7.27 11.39
N ALA A 28 -10.18 -6.58 11.22
CA ALA A 28 -9.14 -6.49 12.26
C ALA A 28 -9.67 -5.90 13.57
N ARG A 29 -10.57 -4.92 13.48
CA ARG A 29 -11.21 -4.30 14.64
C ARG A 29 -12.17 -5.25 15.35
N GLN A 30 -12.91 -6.08 14.61
CA GLN A 30 -13.79 -7.10 15.19
C GLN A 30 -13.00 -8.19 15.92
N GLU A 31 -11.81 -8.53 15.43
CA GLU A 31 -10.89 -9.50 16.03
C GLU A 31 -10.04 -8.93 17.19
N GLY A 32 -10.18 -7.63 17.52
CA GLY A 32 -9.37 -6.98 18.57
C GLY A 32 -7.88 -6.90 18.23
N ALA A 33 -7.52 -6.90 16.94
CA ALA A 33 -6.14 -6.87 16.48
C ALA A 33 -5.64 -5.42 16.34
N ASP A 34 -5.34 -4.77 17.47
CA ASP A 34 -4.99 -3.33 17.52
C ASP A 34 -3.77 -2.97 16.66
N MET A 35 -2.72 -3.80 16.71
CA MET A 35 -1.52 -3.57 15.90
C MET A 35 -1.82 -3.67 14.39
N LEU A 36 -2.71 -4.58 14.00
CA LEU A 36 -3.11 -4.73 12.61
C LEU A 36 -3.98 -3.55 12.17
N CYS A 37 -4.89 -3.07 13.01
CA CYS A 37 -5.66 -1.84 12.75
C CYS A 37 -4.74 -0.66 12.45
N TYR A 38 -3.72 -0.44 13.28
CA TYR A 38 -2.74 0.61 13.08
C TYR A 38 -2.02 0.50 11.72
N LEU A 39 -1.53 -0.69 11.36
CA LEU A 39 -0.83 -0.91 10.09
C LEU A 39 -1.74 -0.64 8.88
N ILE A 40 -3.02 -1.03 8.97
CA ILE A 40 -4.00 -0.81 7.91
C ILE A 40 -4.35 0.68 7.78
N GLU A 41 -4.54 1.39 8.89
CA GLU A 41 -4.75 2.85 8.89
C GLU A 41 -3.57 3.57 8.25
N MET A 42 -2.35 3.16 8.57
CA MET A 42 -1.16 3.76 7.97
C MET A 42 -1.05 3.50 6.47
N ALA A 43 -1.35 2.27 6.02
CA ALA A 43 -1.40 1.93 4.60
C ALA A 43 -2.50 2.72 3.87
N TYR A 44 -3.63 2.98 4.52
CA TYR A 44 -4.72 3.78 3.94
C TYR A 44 -4.30 5.23 3.71
N VAL A 45 -3.60 5.85 4.68
CA VAL A 45 -3.05 7.20 4.55
C VAL A 45 -2.03 7.27 3.40
N GLU A 46 -1.11 6.31 3.33
CA GLU A 46 -0.10 6.25 2.27
C GLU A 46 -0.72 6.06 0.88
N ALA A 47 -1.73 5.18 0.75
CA ALA A 47 -2.47 5.01 -0.49
C ALA A 47 -3.19 6.31 -0.91
N GLY A 48 -3.71 7.09 0.05
CA GLY A 48 -4.29 8.40 -0.20
C GLY A 48 -3.26 9.41 -0.75
N ASP A 49 -2.06 9.41 -0.19
CA ASP A 49 -0.97 10.28 -0.67
C ASP A 49 -0.47 9.89 -2.07
N VAL A 50 -0.38 8.59 -2.37
CA VAL A 50 -0.07 8.10 -3.72
C VAL A 50 -1.18 8.47 -4.70
N HIS A 51 -2.46 8.31 -4.33
CA HIS A 51 -3.59 8.67 -5.19
C HIS A 51 -3.63 10.18 -5.52
N ALA A 52 -3.27 11.02 -4.55
CA ALA A 52 -3.18 12.47 -4.71
C ALA A 52 -1.93 12.93 -5.49
N GLY A 53 -1.06 12.00 -5.91
CA GLY A 53 0.21 12.30 -6.57
C GLY A 53 1.24 12.98 -5.66
N ARG A 54 1.06 12.91 -4.33
CA ARG A 54 1.89 13.59 -3.34
C ARG A 54 3.14 12.80 -2.94
N ARG A 55 3.20 11.50 -3.22
CA ARG A 55 4.38 10.66 -2.99
C ARG A 55 4.64 9.72 -4.18
N PRO A 56 5.91 9.54 -4.61
CA PRO A 56 6.27 8.36 -5.42
C PRO A 56 5.93 7.11 -4.61
N ARG A 57 5.48 6.02 -5.26
CA ARG A 57 5.19 4.74 -4.58
C ARG A 57 6.41 4.35 -3.74
N SER A 58 6.33 4.53 -2.43
CA SER A 58 7.37 4.17 -1.45
C SER A 58 7.41 2.66 -1.24
N VAL A 59 7.48 1.89 -2.33
CA VAL A 59 8.29 0.68 -2.28
C VAL A 59 9.73 1.17 -2.37
N ALA A 60 10.20 1.81 -1.30
CA ALA A 60 11.62 1.96 -1.12
C ALA A 60 12.14 0.53 -1.15
N HIS A 61 12.90 0.22 -2.19
CA HIS A 61 13.83 -0.89 -2.23
C HIS A 61 14.89 -0.56 -1.15
N GLY A 62 14.46 -0.53 0.12
CA GLY A 62 15.33 -0.56 1.25
C GLY A 62 16.06 -1.88 1.09
N GLU A 63 17.32 -1.75 0.70
CA GLU A 63 18.32 -2.79 0.60
C GLU A 63 17.99 -3.88 1.62
N ARG A 64 17.40 -4.97 1.14
CA ARG A 64 17.22 -6.17 1.96
C ARG A 64 18.63 -6.57 2.34
N ASP A 65 18.92 -6.65 3.63
CA ASP A 65 20.19 -7.18 4.12
C ASP A 65 20.44 -8.51 3.42
N LYS A 66 21.45 -8.55 2.56
CA LYS A 66 21.91 -9.80 1.96
C LYS A 66 22.49 -10.60 3.11
N THR A 67 21.80 -11.67 3.51
CA THR A 67 22.33 -12.65 4.45
C THR A 67 23.72 -13.10 3.96
N PRO A 68 24.81 -12.83 4.69
CA PRO A 68 26.14 -13.20 4.24
C PRO A 68 26.29 -14.71 4.44
N GLY A 69 26.09 -15.49 3.38
CA GLY A 69 26.24 -16.95 3.49
C GLY A 69 25.80 -17.80 2.29
N MET A 70 25.12 -17.24 1.28
CA MET A 70 24.83 -18.01 0.06
C MET A 70 25.94 -17.75 -0.97
N THR A 71 27.03 -18.50 -0.82
CA THR A 71 28.05 -18.67 -1.86
C THR A 71 27.41 -19.43 -3.03
N MET A 72 27.52 -18.89 -4.25
CA MET A 72 27.26 -19.66 -5.48
C MET A 72 28.36 -20.69 -5.70
#